data_AF-F0GJC6-F1
#
_entry.id   AF-F0GJC6-F1
#
_cell.length_a   1.000
_cell.length_b   1.000
_cell.length_c   1.000
_cell.angle_alpha   90.00
_cell.angle_beta   90.00
_cell.angle_gamma   90.00
#
_symmetry.space_group_name_H-M   'P 1'
#
loop_
_entity.id
_entity.type
_entity.pdbx_description
1 polymer ?
#
loop_
_entity_poly.entity_id
_entity_poly.type
_entity_poly.pdbx_seq_one_letter_code
_entity_poly.pdbx_strand_id
1 'polypeptide(L)'
;MSDNNETDRRHLIALAIDNNTQAWYEMVIPFIVSLRATDYRGRIGVIGYGLSPDKQQRLLASGVEVYTAVGVGELPWDRYVSAAAIFDTSPELHTLALYDADIWFPGPRFDLFDVVPDDDCLHVAPDAHFCAFVTDPIVGERKAELTRQCVDDVIDRFGHALQAGLVVGGRTAWARFAQHVHEQIGRIGRDFNAIYGLDTTFLHMWGALGHVRLIGCEQNFVSKWGLHEQQEAGSGRVVFEYRGTPVRGLHMTNDVRYLNRWRYLARHATHAIASGHALALAPEAGARNQPATLDALHAERFAAIGLPVVAAREDVLANVPRLAAGPSFRHPQNCSLTGWASHEIELTVTRERAVIDLCLSHLSGQPSAPYVQLEHNGFVHALPVPNAVRFTIVQGDRLTLRALALPGQMCHTVWDIVLRDA
;
A
#
# COMPACT_ATOMS: atom_id res chain seq x y z
N MET A 1 12.21 29.24 -18.04
CA MET A 1 11.26 28.25 -17.46
C MET A 1 10.99 27.12 -18.46
N SER A 2 12.04 26.45 -18.94
CA SER A 2 11.94 25.38 -19.96
C SER A 2 12.75 24.12 -19.64
N ASP A 3 13.53 24.08 -18.56
CA ASP A 3 14.46 22.96 -18.30
C ASP A 3 13.86 21.82 -17.48
N ASN A 4 12.90 22.08 -16.58
CA ASN A 4 12.32 21.01 -15.73
C ASN A 4 11.63 19.91 -16.56
N ASN A 5 11.01 20.27 -17.68
CA ASN A 5 10.22 19.33 -18.48
C ASN A 5 11.08 18.29 -19.22
N GLU A 6 12.36 18.57 -19.45
CA GLU A 6 13.27 17.66 -20.14
C GLU A 6 13.93 16.68 -19.15
N THR A 7 14.25 17.15 -17.94
CA THR A 7 14.78 16.30 -16.86
C THR A 7 13.72 15.30 -16.37
N ASP A 8 12.46 15.73 -16.27
CA ASP A 8 11.34 14.88 -15.86
C ASP A 8 11.09 13.69 -16.79
N ARG A 9 11.47 13.78 -18.08
CA ARG A 9 11.28 12.71 -19.07
C ARG A 9 12.38 11.65 -19.08
N ARG A 10 13.55 11.98 -18.53
CA ARG A 10 14.75 11.10 -18.54
C ARG A 10 14.74 10.04 -17.45
N HIS A 11 13.85 10.18 -16.47
CA HIS A 11 13.74 9.27 -15.34
C HIS A 11 12.37 8.60 -15.30
N LEU A 12 12.37 7.30 -15.01
CA LEU A 12 11.17 6.50 -14.81
C LEU A 12 11.25 5.78 -13.47
N ILE A 13 10.17 5.91 -12.69
CA ILE A 13 9.89 5.03 -11.56
C ILE A 13 8.87 4.01 -12.03
N ALA A 14 9.25 2.73 -11.98
CA ALA A 14 8.41 1.62 -12.40
C ALA A 14 8.10 0.68 -11.24
N LEU A 15 6.94 0.04 -11.27
CA LEU A 15 6.62 -1.13 -10.46
C LEU A 15 6.04 -2.23 -11.34
N ALA A 16 5.99 -3.47 -10.83
CA ALA A 16 5.42 -4.61 -11.54
C ALA A 16 4.25 -5.20 -10.75
N ILE A 17 3.18 -5.59 -11.45
CA ILE A 17 2.03 -6.28 -10.83
C ILE A 17 1.29 -7.17 -11.84
N ASP A 18 0.72 -8.26 -11.34
CA ASP A 18 -0.23 -9.11 -12.04
C ASP A 18 -1.66 -8.55 -11.98
N ASN A 19 -2.64 -9.30 -12.49
CA ASN A 19 -4.03 -8.88 -12.40
C ASN A 19 -4.68 -9.11 -11.02
N ASN A 20 -3.94 -8.99 -9.93
CA ASN A 20 -4.46 -9.14 -8.58
C ASN A 20 -5.16 -7.86 -8.09
N THR A 21 -6.45 -7.96 -7.75
CA THR A 21 -7.24 -6.82 -7.26
C THR A 21 -6.88 -6.42 -5.83
N GLN A 22 -6.50 -7.36 -4.97
CA GLN A 22 -6.06 -7.02 -3.62
C GLN A 22 -4.74 -6.25 -3.66
N ALA A 23 -3.73 -6.73 -4.39
CA ALA A 23 -2.46 -6.03 -4.53
C ALA A 23 -2.61 -4.66 -5.22
N TRP A 24 -3.55 -4.51 -6.15
CA TRP A 24 -3.89 -3.21 -6.73
C TRP A 24 -4.25 -2.17 -5.67
N TYR A 25 -5.16 -2.52 -4.77
CA TYR A 25 -5.63 -1.60 -3.74
C TYR A 25 -4.64 -1.46 -2.58
N GLU A 26 -4.02 -2.56 -2.15
CA GLU A 26 -3.15 -2.55 -0.96
C GLU A 26 -1.72 -2.07 -1.24
N MET A 27 -1.28 -2.08 -2.50
CA MET A 27 0.12 -1.80 -2.87
C MET A 27 0.20 -0.71 -3.94
N VAL A 28 -0.39 -0.93 -5.12
CA VAL A 28 -0.24 -0.01 -6.27
C VAL A 28 -0.79 1.38 -6.02
N ILE A 29 -2.02 1.49 -5.50
CA ILE A 29 -2.62 2.80 -5.21
C ILE A 29 -1.80 3.55 -4.14
N PRO A 30 -1.45 2.95 -2.98
CA PRO A 30 -0.55 3.57 -2.01
C PRO A 30 0.78 4.02 -2.61
N PHE A 31 1.42 3.19 -3.44
CA PHE A 31 2.67 3.53 -4.10
C PHE A 31 2.51 4.82 -4.92
N ILE A 32 1.55 4.84 -5.84
CA ILE A 32 1.36 5.98 -6.76
C ILE A 32 0.95 7.24 -6.01
N VAL A 33 0.03 7.13 -5.06
CA VAL A 33 -0.45 8.29 -4.29
C VAL A 33 0.66 8.85 -3.41
N SER A 34 1.40 8.00 -2.71
CA SER A 34 2.51 8.45 -1.85
C SER A 34 3.66 9.05 -2.66
N LEU A 35 3.99 8.49 -3.82
CA LEU A 35 5.00 9.04 -4.71
C LEU A 35 4.60 10.44 -5.21
N ARG A 36 3.32 10.62 -5.58
CA ARG A 36 2.80 11.93 -6.02
C ARG A 36 2.74 12.98 -4.92
N ALA A 37 2.70 12.56 -3.66
CA ALA A 37 2.78 13.46 -2.52
C ALA A 37 4.20 13.99 -2.28
N THR A 38 5.21 13.43 -2.96
CA THR A 38 6.59 13.95 -2.96
C THR A 38 6.76 15.10 -3.97
N ASP A 39 7.97 15.62 -4.09
CA ASP A 39 8.43 16.55 -5.13
C ASP A 39 8.83 15.86 -6.44
N TYR A 40 8.72 14.54 -6.56
CA TYR A 40 8.97 13.83 -7.82
C TYR A 40 7.96 14.22 -8.92
N ARG A 41 8.47 14.64 -10.08
CA ARG A 41 7.66 15.06 -11.24
C ARG A 41 7.96 14.27 -12.51
N GLY A 42 8.83 13.28 -12.43
CA GLY A 42 9.17 12.42 -13.56
C GLY A 42 8.09 11.39 -13.90
N ARG A 43 8.44 10.47 -14.79
CA ARG A 43 7.52 9.44 -15.30
C ARG A 43 7.25 8.36 -14.25
N ILE A 44 6.03 7.83 -14.26
CA ILE A 44 5.62 6.68 -13.45
C ILE A 44 5.09 5.61 -14.39
N GLY A 45 5.55 4.37 -14.24
CA GLY A 45 5.17 3.24 -15.08
C GLY A 45 4.75 2.00 -14.29
N VAL A 46 3.91 1.18 -14.90
CA VAL A 46 3.52 -0.14 -14.39
C VAL A 46 3.81 -1.20 -15.44
N ILE A 47 4.62 -2.20 -15.09
CA ILE A 47 4.83 -3.42 -15.85
C ILE A 47 3.69 -4.39 -15.50
N GLY A 48 2.78 -4.58 -16.45
CA GLY A 48 1.58 -5.38 -16.28
C GLY A 48 1.74 -6.82 -16.74
N TYR A 49 1.53 -7.76 -15.81
CA TYR A 49 1.44 -9.20 -16.09
C TYR A 49 -0.03 -9.59 -16.29
N GLY A 50 -0.60 -9.18 -17.44
CA GLY A 50 -1.99 -9.49 -17.80
C GLY A 50 -3.04 -8.63 -17.10
N LEU A 51 -2.73 -7.35 -16.82
CA LEU A 51 -3.68 -6.39 -16.25
C LEU A 51 -5.00 -6.35 -17.03
N SER A 52 -6.13 -6.27 -16.31
CA SER A 52 -7.43 -6.07 -16.95
C SER A 52 -7.50 -4.75 -17.74
N PRO A 53 -8.35 -4.66 -18.78
CA PRO A 53 -8.55 -3.40 -19.51
C PRO A 53 -8.90 -2.22 -18.60
N ASP A 54 -9.73 -2.45 -17.58
CA ASP A 54 -10.10 -1.43 -16.61
C ASP A 54 -8.89 -0.90 -15.84
N LYS A 55 -8.00 -1.79 -15.34
CA LYS A 55 -6.77 -1.37 -14.63
C LYS A 55 -5.86 -0.57 -15.55
N GLN A 56 -5.67 -1.02 -16.79
CA GLN A 56 -4.86 -0.30 -17.78
C GLN A 56 -5.44 1.09 -18.06
N GLN A 57 -6.75 1.19 -18.29
CA GLN A 57 -7.44 2.45 -18.53
C GLN A 57 -7.29 3.41 -17.34
N ARG A 58 -7.43 2.92 -16.10
CA ARG A 58 -7.27 3.74 -14.89
C ARG A 58 -5.86 4.31 -14.74
N LEU A 59 -4.83 3.53 -15.05
CA LEU A 59 -3.44 3.99 -15.04
C LEU A 59 -3.21 5.07 -16.09
N LEU A 60 -3.58 4.79 -17.35
CA LEU A 60 -3.40 5.71 -18.46
C LEU A 60 -4.16 7.03 -18.24
N ALA A 61 -5.42 6.96 -17.81
CA ALA A 61 -6.23 8.14 -17.47
C ALA A 61 -5.64 8.95 -16.30
N SER A 62 -4.85 8.30 -15.45
CA SER A 62 -4.15 8.94 -14.34
C SER A 62 -2.75 9.43 -14.72
N GLY A 63 -2.32 9.32 -15.99
CA GLY A 63 -0.96 9.70 -16.40
C GLY A 63 0.12 8.74 -15.92
N VAL A 64 -0.23 7.46 -15.69
CA VAL A 64 0.72 6.38 -15.39
C VAL A 64 0.87 5.52 -16.65
N GLU A 65 2.10 5.31 -17.06
CA GLU A 65 2.44 4.53 -18.25
C GLU A 65 2.23 3.04 -17.99
N VAL A 66 1.81 2.29 -19.01
CA VAL A 66 1.55 0.86 -18.91
C VAL A 66 2.46 0.13 -19.88
N TYR A 67 3.25 -0.79 -19.35
CA TYR A 67 4.18 -1.62 -20.10
C TYR A 67 3.74 -3.07 -20.04
N THR A 68 3.66 -3.74 -21.19
CA THR A 68 3.42 -5.18 -21.21
C THR A 68 4.69 -5.90 -20.78
N ALA A 69 4.58 -6.82 -19.84
CA ALA A 69 5.70 -7.68 -19.46
C ALA A 69 6.22 -8.48 -20.67
N VAL A 70 7.53 -8.73 -20.71
CA VAL A 70 8.15 -9.58 -21.74
C VAL A 70 7.63 -11.02 -21.64
N GLY A 71 7.40 -11.49 -20.41
CA GLY A 71 6.72 -12.77 -20.16
C GLY A 71 7.61 -13.98 -20.42
N VAL A 72 8.92 -13.89 -20.12
CA VAL A 72 9.84 -15.03 -20.15
C VAL A 72 9.68 -15.95 -18.93
N GLY A 73 8.88 -15.57 -17.94
CA GLY A 73 8.33 -16.48 -16.93
C GLY A 73 7.63 -15.76 -15.77
N GLU A 74 7.95 -16.12 -14.53
CA GLU A 74 7.22 -15.62 -13.35
C GLU A 74 7.58 -14.18 -13.00
N LEU A 75 6.58 -13.43 -12.53
CA LEU A 75 6.67 -12.00 -12.20
C LEU A 75 7.90 -11.62 -11.35
N PRO A 76 8.25 -12.31 -10.25
CA PRO A 76 9.29 -11.84 -9.34
C PRO A 76 10.63 -11.57 -10.02
N TRP A 77 11.03 -12.38 -11.01
CA TRP A 77 12.30 -12.24 -11.71
C TRP A 77 12.15 -11.75 -13.15
N ASP A 78 11.03 -12.02 -13.83
CA ASP A 78 10.77 -11.50 -15.18
C ASP A 78 10.73 -9.97 -15.18
N ARG A 79 10.33 -9.35 -14.06
CA ARG A 79 10.28 -7.89 -13.93
C ARG A 79 11.61 -7.19 -14.21
N TYR A 80 12.74 -7.85 -13.97
CA TYR A 80 14.06 -7.30 -14.31
C TYR A 80 14.31 -7.30 -15.81
N VAL A 81 13.91 -8.38 -16.50
CA VAL A 81 13.99 -8.47 -17.96
C VAL A 81 13.02 -7.47 -18.59
N SER A 82 11.80 -7.38 -18.06
CA SER A 82 10.78 -6.43 -18.49
C SER A 82 11.20 -4.97 -18.26
N ALA A 83 11.84 -4.67 -17.13
CA ALA A 83 12.38 -3.33 -16.88
C ALA A 83 13.47 -2.95 -17.90
N ALA A 84 14.36 -3.88 -18.26
CA ALA A 84 15.35 -3.62 -19.30
C ALA A 84 14.70 -3.35 -20.66
N ALA A 85 13.66 -4.09 -21.03
CA ALA A 85 12.95 -3.93 -22.31
C ALA A 85 12.22 -2.57 -22.45
N ILE A 86 11.91 -1.88 -21.35
CA ILE A 86 11.31 -0.53 -21.41
C ILE A 86 12.21 0.45 -22.16
N PHE A 87 13.53 0.34 -21.98
CA PHE A 87 14.49 1.19 -22.67
C PHE A 87 14.39 1.10 -24.20
N ASP A 88 13.98 -0.04 -24.75
CA ASP A 88 13.84 -0.23 -26.20
C ASP A 88 12.66 0.57 -26.78
N THR A 89 11.66 0.85 -25.95
CA THR A 89 10.46 1.61 -26.34
C THR A 89 10.47 3.06 -25.87
N SER A 90 11.44 3.44 -25.04
CA SER A 90 11.63 4.79 -24.49
C SER A 90 13.07 5.27 -24.73
N PRO A 91 13.41 5.78 -25.94
CA PRO A 91 14.77 6.22 -26.26
C PRO A 91 15.26 7.40 -25.41
N GLU A 92 14.35 8.25 -24.94
CA GLU A 92 14.63 9.39 -24.05
C GLU A 92 14.88 8.99 -22.59
N LEU A 93 14.63 7.73 -22.22
CA LEU A 93 14.85 7.22 -20.88
C LEU A 93 16.35 7.00 -20.63
N HIS A 94 16.87 7.64 -19.59
CA HIS A 94 18.25 7.50 -19.17
C HIS A 94 18.36 6.55 -17.98
N THR A 95 17.49 6.72 -16.98
CA THR A 95 17.56 5.96 -15.72
C THR A 95 16.19 5.42 -15.34
N LEU A 96 16.15 4.14 -14.98
CA LEU A 96 14.94 3.44 -14.52
C LEU A 96 15.18 2.94 -13.11
N ALA A 97 14.26 3.31 -12.20
CA ALA A 97 14.16 2.76 -10.85
C ALA A 97 12.96 1.80 -10.78
N LEU A 98 13.23 0.51 -10.59
CA LEU A 98 12.21 -0.52 -10.38
C LEU A 98 12.02 -0.71 -8.88
N TYR A 99 10.80 -0.44 -8.41
CA TYR A 99 10.39 -0.61 -7.03
C TYR A 99 9.44 -1.80 -6.87
N ASP A 100 9.44 -2.41 -5.67
CA ASP A 100 8.32 -3.21 -5.21
C ASP A 100 7.07 -2.34 -5.04
N ALA A 101 5.89 -2.91 -5.33
CA ALA A 101 4.63 -2.19 -5.26
C ALA A 101 4.22 -1.84 -3.82
N ASP A 102 4.80 -2.47 -2.80
CA ASP A 102 4.51 -2.25 -1.38
C ASP A 102 5.47 -1.24 -0.72
N ILE A 103 6.11 -0.38 -1.52
CA ILE A 103 6.88 0.77 -1.02
C ILE A 103 6.01 2.03 -1.01
N TRP A 104 5.96 2.70 0.14
CA TRP A 104 5.39 4.07 0.30
C TRP A 104 6.50 5.12 0.46
N PHE A 105 6.20 6.34 0.03
CA PHE A 105 7.06 7.50 0.17
C PHE A 105 6.53 8.41 1.29
N PRO A 106 7.12 8.39 2.50
CA PRO A 106 6.51 9.01 3.68
C PRO A 106 6.82 10.51 3.83
N GLY A 107 7.83 11.01 3.12
CA GLY A 107 8.26 12.40 3.18
C GLY A 107 7.93 13.16 1.89
N PRO A 108 7.97 14.50 1.92
CA PRO A 108 7.69 15.32 0.72
C PRO A 108 8.85 15.32 -0.29
N ARG A 109 10.02 14.78 0.07
CA ARG A 109 11.23 14.84 -0.74
C ARG A 109 11.54 13.48 -1.34
N PHE A 110 11.87 13.47 -2.62
CA PHE A 110 12.33 12.34 -3.39
C PHE A 110 13.62 12.73 -4.13
N ASP A 111 14.73 12.09 -3.78
CA ASP A 111 16.08 12.45 -4.25
C ASP A 111 16.88 11.25 -4.81
N LEU A 112 16.21 10.15 -5.16
CA LEU A 112 16.86 8.93 -5.66
C LEU A 112 17.81 9.22 -6.84
N PHE A 113 17.34 9.95 -7.84
CA PHE A 113 18.11 10.24 -9.05
C PHE A 113 19.25 11.25 -8.83
N ASP A 114 19.25 11.97 -7.70
CA ASP A 114 20.35 12.87 -7.32
C ASP A 114 21.50 12.10 -6.66
N VAL A 115 21.21 10.97 -6.01
CA VAL A 115 22.19 10.15 -5.27
C VAL A 115 22.71 8.96 -6.08
N VAL A 116 22.05 8.62 -7.19
CA VAL A 116 22.49 7.55 -8.10
C VAL A 116 23.37 8.15 -9.19
N PRO A 117 24.67 7.80 -9.26
CA PRO A 117 25.54 8.27 -10.33
C PRO A 117 25.15 7.68 -11.69
N ASP A 118 25.47 8.41 -12.75
CA ASP A 118 25.39 7.91 -14.13
C ASP A 118 26.60 6.99 -14.41
N ASP A 119 26.42 5.68 -14.17
CA ASP A 119 27.41 4.67 -14.47
C ASP A 119 26.79 3.33 -14.93
N ASP A 120 27.65 2.36 -15.26
CA ASP A 120 27.26 1.05 -15.79
C ASP A 120 26.89 0.01 -14.70
N CYS A 121 26.63 0.45 -13.46
CA CYS A 121 26.24 -0.43 -12.35
C CYS A 121 24.74 -0.33 -12.04
N LEU A 122 24.20 -1.42 -11.48
CA LEU A 122 22.93 -1.33 -10.78
C LEU A 122 23.16 -0.82 -9.35
N HIS A 123 22.18 -0.11 -8.83
CA HIS A 123 22.22 0.48 -7.50
C HIS A 123 21.05 -0.06 -6.68
N VAL A 124 21.35 -0.47 -5.45
CA VAL A 124 20.38 -1.08 -4.53
C VAL A 124 20.65 -0.63 -3.10
N ALA A 125 19.65 -0.73 -2.23
CA ALA A 125 19.84 -0.49 -0.80
C ALA A 125 20.37 -1.74 -0.08
N PRO A 126 21.10 -1.57 1.03
CA PRO A 126 21.46 -2.69 1.89
C PRO A 126 20.23 -3.25 2.61
N ASP A 127 20.20 -4.57 2.77
CA ASP A 127 19.11 -5.28 3.42
C ASP A 127 19.42 -5.61 4.89
N ALA A 128 18.54 -5.22 5.80
CA ALA A 128 18.53 -5.71 7.19
C ALA A 128 17.65 -6.95 7.38
N HIS A 129 17.03 -7.46 6.31
CA HIS A 129 16.12 -8.60 6.32
C HIS A 129 16.61 -9.80 5.48
N PHE A 130 17.89 -10.16 5.58
CA PHE A 130 18.39 -11.38 4.95
C PHE A 130 17.81 -12.65 5.61
N CYS A 131 17.27 -13.57 4.80
CA CYS A 131 16.69 -14.84 5.28
C CYS A 131 17.02 -16.02 4.35
N ALA A 132 16.66 -17.22 4.81
CA ALA A 132 16.76 -18.46 4.04
C ALA A 132 16.12 -18.38 2.64
N PHE A 133 15.04 -17.59 2.44
CA PHE A 133 14.39 -17.45 1.14
C PHE A 133 15.33 -16.97 0.02
N VAL A 134 16.45 -16.30 0.34
CA VAL A 134 17.43 -15.87 -0.66
C VAL A 134 18.31 -17.03 -1.15
N THR A 135 18.45 -18.09 -0.34
CA THR A 135 19.27 -19.27 -0.64
C THR A 135 18.46 -20.53 -0.92
N ASP A 136 17.20 -20.60 -0.46
CA ASP A 136 16.28 -21.71 -0.70
C ASP A 136 16.09 -22.04 -2.19
N PRO A 137 16.10 -21.07 -3.12
CA PRO A 137 16.04 -21.36 -4.54
C PRO A 137 17.26 -22.13 -5.05
N ILE A 138 18.41 -22.12 -4.36
CA ILE A 138 19.65 -22.75 -4.82
C ILE A 138 19.64 -24.26 -4.53
N VAL A 139 19.75 -25.05 -5.60
CA VAL A 139 19.71 -26.52 -5.56
C VAL A 139 20.81 -27.14 -6.43
N GLY A 140 20.80 -28.47 -6.53
CA GLY A 140 21.71 -29.21 -7.41
C GLY A 140 23.13 -29.36 -6.88
N GLU A 141 24.00 -29.90 -7.73
CA GLU A 141 25.38 -30.27 -7.39
C GLU A 141 26.24 -29.05 -7.02
N ARG A 142 25.93 -27.88 -7.58
CA ARG A 142 26.67 -26.63 -7.35
C ARG A 142 26.16 -25.82 -6.16
N LYS A 143 25.23 -26.35 -5.37
CA LYS A 143 24.57 -25.60 -4.28
C LYS A 143 25.56 -24.92 -3.33
N ALA A 144 26.62 -25.60 -2.90
CA ALA A 144 27.59 -25.02 -1.98
C ALA A 144 28.36 -23.83 -2.60
N GLU A 145 28.78 -23.97 -3.86
CA GLU A 145 29.48 -22.90 -4.61
C GLU A 145 28.57 -21.68 -4.80
N LEU A 146 27.34 -21.90 -5.26
CA LEU A 146 26.36 -20.84 -5.51
C LEU A 146 25.89 -20.17 -4.22
N THR A 147 25.78 -20.92 -3.11
CA THR A 147 25.44 -20.33 -1.81
C THR A 147 26.56 -19.42 -1.31
N ARG A 148 27.83 -19.85 -1.41
CA ARG A 148 28.99 -19.01 -1.08
C ARG A 148 29.01 -17.74 -1.94
N GLN A 149 28.73 -17.85 -3.23
CA GLN A 149 28.62 -16.68 -4.11
C GLN A 149 27.46 -15.76 -3.72
N CYS A 150 26.29 -16.33 -3.40
CA CYS A 150 25.09 -15.57 -3.06
C CYS A 150 25.19 -14.86 -1.70
N VAL A 151 25.93 -15.45 -0.75
CA VAL A 151 26.02 -14.96 0.63
C VAL A 151 27.39 -14.39 0.93
N ASP A 152 28.41 -15.23 1.02
CA ASP A 152 29.73 -14.84 1.53
C ASP A 152 30.37 -13.78 0.63
N ASP A 153 30.43 -14.00 -0.69
CA ASP A 153 31.04 -13.06 -1.63
C ASP A 153 30.30 -11.70 -1.65
N VAL A 154 29.00 -11.68 -1.35
CA VAL A 154 28.19 -10.45 -1.23
C VAL A 154 28.50 -9.74 0.08
N ILE A 155 28.47 -10.45 1.21
CA ILE A 155 28.74 -9.87 2.53
C ILE A 155 30.18 -9.36 2.61
N ASP A 156 31.16 -10.09 2.07
CA ASP A 156 32.56 -9.67 2.03
C ASP A 156 32.75 -8.39 1.23
N ARG A 157 31.96 -8.22 0.15
CA ARG A 157 32.04 -7.04 -0.72
C ARG A 157 31.32 -5.82 -0.15
N PHE A 158 30.14 -6.01 0.45
CA PHE A 158 29.22 -4.91 0.78
C PHE A 158 29.01 -4.70 2.29
N GLY A 159 29.41 -5.66 3.12
CA GLY A 159 29.12 -5.70 4.56
C GLY A 159 27.65 -6.01 4.90
N HIS A 160 26.79 -6.11 3.89
CA HIS A 160 25.34 -6.28 4.02
C HIS A 160 24.79 -7.10 2.83
N ALA A 161 23.65 -7.75 3.06
CA ALA A 161 22.86 -8.33 1.97
C ALA A 161 22.23 -7.22 1.10
N LEU A 162 21.69 -7.59 -0.06
CA LEU A 162 21.14 -6.65 -1.04
C LEU A 162 19.61 -6.69 -1.04
N GLN A 163 18.95 -5.53 -1.01
CA GLN A 163 17.49 -5.47 -1.02
C GLN A 163 16.95 -5.28 -2.44
N ALA A 164 16.19 -6.28 -2.92
CA ALA A 164 15.60 -6.33 -4.26
C ALA A 164 14.42 -5.38 -4.47
N GLY A 165 13.81 -4.85 -3.39
CA GLY A 165 12.66 -3.97 -3.51
C GLY A 165 12.93 -2.61 -4.18
N LEU A 166 14.19 -2.26 -4.43
CA LEU A 166 14.59 -1.11 -5.22
C LEU A 166 15.86 -1.46 -5.99
N VAL A 167 15.76 -1.47 -7.30
CA VAL A 167 16.89 -1.59 -8.22
C VAL A 167 16.84 -0.43 -9.18
N VAL A 168 17.93 0.34 -9.28
CA VAL A 168 18.02 1.51 -10.17
C VAL A 168 19.29 1.47 -11.01
N GLY A 169 19.19 1.89 -12.26
CA GLY A 169 20.33 1.96 -13.16
C GLY A 169 19.99 2.49 -14.55
N GLY A 170 21.04 2.70 -15.34
CA GLY A 170 20.92 3.11 -16.73
C GLY A 170 20.70 1.94 -17.69
N ARG A 171 20.52 2.27 -18.96
CA ARG A 171 20.27 1.31 -20.06
C ARG A 171 21.27 0.15 -20.10
N THR A 172 22.58 0.45 -20.05
CA THR A 172 23.64 -0.56 -20.12
C THR A 172 23.62 -1.51 -18.93
N ALA A 173 23.45 -0.97 -17.72
CA ALA A 173 23.38 -1.76 -16.49
C ALA A 173 22.19 -2.72 -16.52
N TRP A 174 21.01 -2.23 -16.89
CA TRP A 174 19.80 -3.03 -17.02
C TRP A 174 19.91 -4.11 -18.10
N ALA A 175 20.44 -3.79 -19.29
CA ALA A 175 20.61 -4.76 -20.36
C ALA A 175 21.51 -5.93 -19.95
N ARG A 176 22.65 -5.63 -19.30
CA ARG A 176 23.59 -6.64 -18.80
C ARG A 176 22.97 -7.51 -17.71
N PHE A 177 22.22 -6.89 -16.79
CA PHE A 177 21.55 -7.65 -15.74
C PHE A 177 20.42 -8.52 -16.27
N ALA A 178 19.63 -8.04 -17.23
CA ALA A 178 18.60 -8.84 -17.90
C ALA A 178 19.21 -10.05 -18.63
N GLN A 179 20.36 -9.88 -19.28
CA GLN A 179 21.11 -11.00 -19.86
C GLN A 179 21.54 -11.99 -18.77
N HIS A 180 22.11 -11.52 -17.66
CA HIS A 180 22.49 -12.37 -16.54
C HIS A 180 21.30 -13.18 -15.99
N VAL A 181 20.16 -12.52 -15.80
CA VAL A 181 18.91 -13.17 -15.36
C VAL A 181 18.49 -14.24 -16.37
N HIS A 182 18.52 -13.95 -17.67
CA HIS A 182 18.22 -14.93 -18.73
C HIS A 182 19.12 -16.17 -18.68
N GLU A 183 20.43 -15.97 -18.46
CA GLU A 183 21.39 -17.06 -18.31
C GLU A 183 21.13 -17.91 -17.05
N GLN A 184 20.70 -17.30 -15.94
CA GLN A 184 20.36 -18.04 -14.72
C GLN A 184 19.03 -18.80 -14.85
N ILE A 185 18.04 -18.24 -15.53
CA ILE A 185 16.76 -18.91 -15.80
C ILE A 185 16.97 -20.22 -16.57
N GLY A 186 17.91 -20.24 -17.53
CA GLY A 186 18.29 -21.45 -18.25
C GLY A 186 18.86 -22.58 -17.37
N ARG A 187 19.09 -22.33 -16.08
CA ARG A 187 19.58 -23.30 -15.09
C ARG A 187 18.52 -23.70 -14.07
N ILE A 188 17.27 -23.23 -14.21
CA ILE A 188 16.14 -23.70 -13.39
C ILE A 188 15.92 -25.20 -13.64
N GLY A 189 15.69 -25.96 -12.57
CA GLY A 189 15.61 -27.42 -12.56
C GLY A 189 16.97 -28.12 -12.44
N ARG A 190 18.08 -27.38 -12.55
CA ARG A 190 19.45 -27.90 -12.34
C ARG A 190 20.12 -27.25 -11.14
N ASP A 191 20.32 -25.93 -11.20
CA ASP A 191 21.00 -25.15 -10.17
C ASP A 191 20.00 -24.33 -9.32
N PHE A 192 18.78 -24.11 -9.84
CA PHE A 192 17.75 -23.30 -9.17
C PHE A 192 16.36 -23.93 -9.20
N ASN A 193 15.54 -23.61 -8.21
CA ASN A 193 14.08 -23.81 -8.21
C ASN A 193 13.36 -22.47 -8.43
N ALA A 194 12.30 -22.47 -9.24
CA ALA A 194 11.41 -21.32 -9.42
C ALA A 194 10.48 -21.18 -8.21
N ILE A 195 10.99 -20.59 -7.13
CA ILE A 195 10.25 -20.31 -5.90
C ILE A 195 10.50 -18.88 -5.42
N TYR A 196 9.71 -18.44 -4.45
CA TYR A 196 9.85 -17.14 -3.81
C TYR A 196 11.29 -16.87 -3.37
N GLY A 197 11.82 -15.69 -3.69
CA GLY A 197 13.18 -15.26 -3.37
C GLY A 197 14.19 -15.39 -4.51
N LEU A 198 13.86 -16.09 -5.60
CA LEU A 198 14.77 -16.31 -6.73
C LEU A 198 15.26 -15.01 -7.37
N ASP A 199 14.43 -13.97 -7.41
CA ASP A 199 14.78 -12.64 -7.91
C ASP A 199 15.88 -11.99 -7.06
N THR A 200 15.77 -12.12 -5.74
CA THR A 200 16.78 -11.65 -4.78
C THR A 200 18.05 -12.50 -4.88
N THR A 201 17.95 -13.81 -5.08
CA THR A 201 19.10 -14.70 -5.35
C THR A 201 19.88 -14.24 -6.58
N PHE A 202 19.19 -13.95 -7.68
CA PHE A 202 19.84 -13.50 -8.93
C PHE A 202 20.51 -12.14 -8.77
N LEU A 203 19.88 -11.22 -8.02
CA LEU A 203 20.49 -9.94 -7.68
C LEU A 203 21.78 -10.12 -6.85
N HIS A 204 21.78 -11.01 -5.86
CA HIS A 204 22.96 -11.30 -5.03
C HIS A 204 24.10 -11.89 -5.86
N MET A 205 23.81 -12.88 -6.72
CA MET A 205 24.83 -13.45 -7.60
C MET A 205 25.43 -12.40 -8.55
N TRP A 206 24.62 -11.46 -9.06
CA TRP A 206 25.11 -10.33 -9.85
C TRP A 206 25.96 -9.35 -9.03
N GLY A 207 25.55 -9.07 -7.79
CA GLY A 207 26.31 -8.24 -6.85
C GLY A 207 27.68 -8.83 -6.52
N ALA A 208 27.77 -10.14 -6.32
CA ALA A 208 29.03 -10.84 -6.06
C ALA A 208 30.07 -10.62 -7.18
N LEU A 209 29.60 -10.53 -8.44
CA LEU A 209 30.44 -10.24 -9.61
C LEU A 209 30.94 -8.78 -9.67
N GLY A 210 30.53 -7.92 -8.74
CA GLY A 210 30.98 -6.52 -8.65
C GLY A 210 30.24 -5.57 -9.60
N HIS A 211 29.00 -5.90 -9.98
CA HIS A 211 28.18 -5.09 -10.90
C HIS A 211 27.05 -4.32 -10.20
N VAL A 212 27.10 -4.26 -8.86
CA VAL A 212 26.16 -3.54 -8.01
C VAL A 212 26.90 -2.53 -7.13
N ARG A 213 26.28 -1.39 -6.86
CA ARG A 213 26.69 -0.41 -5.84
C ARG A 213 25.57 -0.18 -4.83
N LEU A 214 25.95 0.19 -3.61
CA LEU A 214 25.00 0.54 -2.56
C LEU A 214 24.60 2.01 -2.63
N ILE A 215 23.29 2.26 -2.50
CA ILE A 215 22.72 3.55 -2.09
C ILE A 215 22.32 3.47 -0.61
N GLY A 216 21.98 4.62 -0.02
CA GLY A 216 21.57 4.68 1.38
C GLY A 216 20.32 3.85 1.68
N CYS A 217 20.28 3.25 2.88
CA CYS A 217 19.15 2.42 3.29
C CYS A 217 17.82 3.20 3.36
N GLU A 218 17.87 4.52 3.50
CA GLU A 218 16.70 5.40 3.51
C GLU A 218 15.92 5.40 2.18
N GLN A 219 16.55 5.00 1.07
CA GLN A 219 15.92 4.95 -0.26
C GLN A 219 14.99 3.73 -0.43
N ASN A 220 15.26 2.66 0.31
CA ASN A 220 14.43 1.45 0.41
C ASN A 220 14.58 0.85 1.82
N PHE A 221 13.94 1.51 2.77
CA PHE A 221 14.11 1.28 4.19
C PHE A 221 13.21 0.15 4.67
N VAL A 222 13.79 -0.96 5.10
CA VAL A 222 13.05 -2.00 5.83
C VAL A 222 12.96 -1.66 7.31
N SER A 223 11.78 -1.87 7.93
CA SER A 223 11.53 -1.50 9.33
C SER A 223 12.49 -2.15 10.35
N LYS A 224 13.13 -3.26 9.96
CA LYS A 224 14.11 -4.02 10.76
C LYS A 224 15.35 -3.24 11.14
N TRP A 225 15.66 -2.15 10.43
CA TRP A 225 16.72 -1.22 10.81
C TRP A 225 16.43 -0.50 12.13
N GLY A 226 15.16 -0.45 12.58
CA GLY A 226 14.73 0.32 13.74
C GLY A 226 14.14 1.66 13.30
N LEU A 227 12.84 1.66 13.02
CA LEU A 227 12.12 2.84 12.53
C LEU A 227 11.82 3.82 13.69
N HIS A 228 12.32 5.05 13.59
CA HIS A 228 12.00 6.11 14.54
C HIS A 228 10.91 7.02 13.98
N GLU A 229 9.89 7.27 14.80
CA GLU A 229 8.76 8.14 14.47
C GLU A 229 8.86 9.43 15.28
N GLN A 230 8.92 10.57 14.59
CA GLN A 230 8.88 11.89 15.21
C GLN A 230 7.66 12.66 14.69
N GLN A 231 7.00 13.41 15.56
CA GLN A 231 5.98 14.37 15.15
C GLN A 231 6.59 15.77 15.11
N GLU A 232 6.48 16.45 13.97
CA GLU A 232 6.88 17.85 13.82
C GLU A 232 5.95 18.76 14.62
N ALA A 233 6.55 19.58 15.48
CA ALA A 233 5.81 20.59 16.23
C ALA A 233 5.19 21.64 15.28
N GLY A 234 3.91 21.93 15.45
CA GLY A 234 3.19 22.95 14.69
C GLY A 234 2.51 22.45 13.41
N SER A 235 3.10 21.51 12.66
CA SER A 235 2.47 20.88 11.49
C SER A 235 1.69 19.62 11.86
N GLY A 236 2.07 18.96 12.96
CA GLY A 236 1.52 17.65 13.34
C GLY A 236 1.94 16.52 12.40
N ARG A 237 2.80 16.79 11.42
CA ARG A 237 3.30 15.83 10.44
C ARG A 237 4.18 14.80 11.12
N VAL A 238 3.99 13.54 10.76
CA VAL A 238 4.90 12.47 11.16
C VAL A 238 6.05 12.39 10.18
N VAL A 239 7.27 12.37 10.72
CA VAL A 239 8.51 12.12 9.98
C VAL A 239 9.07 10.79 10.46
N PHE A 240 9.45 9.96 9.51
CA PHE A 240 10.19 8.74 9.78
C PHE A 240 11.66 8.95 9.52
N GLU A 241 12.49 8.57 10.48
CA GLU A 241 13.93 8.77 10.40
C GLU A 241 14.69 7.53 10.86
N TYR A 242 15.91 7.41 10.36
CA TYR A 242 16.90 6.47 10.84
C TYR A 242 18.23 7.18 11.00
N ARG A 243 18.77 7.18 12.23
CA ARG A 243 20.02 7.86 12.58
C ARG A 243 20.08 9.33 12.15
N GLY A 244 18.94 10.04 12.22
CA GLY A 244 18.81 11.45 11.83
C GLY A 244 18.66 11.68 10.32
N THR A 245 18.61 10.62 9.50
CA THR A 245 18.30 10.71 8.07
C THR A 245 16.83 10.40 7.85
N PRO A 246 16.04 11.27 7.19
CA PRO A 246 14.64 10.97 6.90
C PRO A 246 14.52 9.83 5.87
N VAL A 247 13.56 8.95 6.09
CA VAL A 247 13.25 7.83 5.18
C VAL A 247 12.59 8.37 3.91
N ARG A 248 13.07 7.93 2.74
CA ARG A 248 12.56 8.32 1.40
C ARG A 248 11.59 7.30 0.84
N GLY A 249 11.93 6.02 0.94
CA GLY A 249 11.06 4.91 0.59
C GLY A 249 11.03 3.93 1.75
N LEU A 250 9.86 3.67 2.31
CA LEU A 250 9.69 2.72 3.42
C LEU A 250 9.10 1.43 2.88
N HIS A 251 9.82 0.32 3.01
CA HIS A 251 9.39 -0.94 2.45
C HIS A 251 8.43 -1.63 3.41
N MET A 252 7.17 -1.76 3.00
CA MET A 252 6.14 -2.45 3.76
C MET A 252 6.23 -3.96 3.50
N THR A 253 7.32 -4.56 3.96
CA THR A 253 7.52 -6.01 3.92
C THR A 253 6.41 -6.73 4.71
N ASN A 254 6.22 -8.02 4.43
CA ASN A 254 5.12 -8.83 4.95
C ASN A 254 4.87 -8.65 6.45
N ASP A 255 5.91 -8.70 7.27
CA ASP A 255 5.86 -8.50 8.73
C ASP A 255 5.29 -7.15 9.16
N VAL A 256 5.54 -6.09 8.40
CA VAL A 256 5.02 -4.74 8.66
C VAL A 256 3.60 -4.58 8.15
N ARG A 257 3.21 -5.23 7.03
CA ARG A 257 1.84 -5.16 6.49
C ARG A 257 0.78 -5.68 7.45
N TYR A 258 1.14 -6.63 8.31
CA TYR A 258 0.26 -7.13 9.37
C TYR A 258 0.13 -6.16 10.56
N LEU A 259 1.09 -5.25 10.75
CA LEU A 259 1.06 -4.23 11.79
C LEU A 259 0.38 -2.96 11.25
N ASN A 260 -0.95 -2.98 11.28
CA ASN A 260 -1.84 -1.98 10.70
C ASN A 260 -1.56 -0.50 11.07
N ARG A 261 -0.78 -0.20 12.13
CA ARG A 261 -0.32 1.15 12.50
C ARG A 261 0.54 1.83 11.42
N TRP A 262 1.18 1.05 10.55
CA TRP A 262 2.15 1.56 9.56
C TRP A 262 1.64 1.51 8.13
N ARG A 263 0.35 1.23 7.89
CA ARG A 263 -0.20 1.30 6.53
C ARG A 263 -0.29 2.77 6.07
N TYR A 264 0.27 3.11 4.91
CA TYR A 264 0.19 4.46 4.30
C TYR A 264 -1.22 5.02 4.33
N LEU A 265 -2.18 4.20 3.89
CA LEU A 265 -3.58 4.58 3.83
C LEU A 265 -4.13 4.92 5.22
N ALA A 266 -3.77 4.17 6.27
CA ALA A 266 -4.33 4.41 7.59
C ALA A 266 -3.92 5.78 8.16
N ARG A 267 -2.71 6.23 7.82
CA ARG A 267 -2.19 7.54 8.22
C ARG A 267 -2.67 8.68 7.31
N HIS A 268 -3.00 8.38 6.05
CA HIS A 268 -3.33 9.38 5.03
C HIS A 268 -4.70 9.13 4.37
N ALA A 269 -5.67 8.57 5.10
CA ALA A 269 -6.93 8.05 4.57
C ALA A 269 -7.68 9.06 3.70
N THR A 270 -7.87 10.29 4.19
CA THR A 270 -8.55 11.36 3.43
C THR A 270 -7.83 11.67 2.12
N HIS A 271 -6.51 11.82 2.15
CA HIS A 271 -5.72 12.10 0.95
C HIS A 271 -5.76 10.91 -0.01
N ALA A 272 -5.62 9.69 0.51
CA ALA A 272 -5.62 8.50 -0.29
C ALA A 272 -6.97 8.21 -0.95
N ILE A 273 -8.09 8.49 -0.28
CA ILE A 273 -9.41 8.40 -0.89
C ILE A 273 -9.53 9.48 -1.97
N ALA A 274 -9.21 10.75 -1.65
CA ALA A 274 -9.32 11.84 -2.61
C ALA A 274 -8.47 11.64 -3.87
N SER A 275 -7.23 11.19 -3.72
CA SER A 275 -6.26 11.05 -4.81
C SER A 275 -6.25 9.66 -5.44
N GLY A 276 -6.63 8.61 -4.70
CA GLY A 276 -6.69 7.23 -5.17
C GLY A 276 -7.97 6.89 -5.92
N HIS A 277 -9.03 7.69 -5.80
CA HIS A 277 -10.31 7.45 -6.49
C HIS A 277 -10.18 7.36 -8.01
N ALA A 278 -9.25 8.10 -8.63
CA ALA A 278 -9.01 8.03 -10.07
C ALA A 278 -8.46 6.65 -10.52
N LEU A 279 -7.76 5.97 -9.62
CA LEU A 279 -7.18 4.64 -9.82
C LEU A 279 -8.10 3.51 -9.33
N ALA A 280 -9.15 3.84 -8.57
CA ALA A 280 -10.10 2.87 -8.07
C ALA A 280 -10.88 2.23 -9.24
N LEU A 281 -11.04 0.91 -9.17
CA LEU A 281 -11.91 0.18 -10.08
C LEU A 281 -13.37 0.48 -9.72
N ALA A 282 -14.25 0.36 -10.70
CA ALA A 282 -15.67 0.38 -10.41
C ALA A 282 -15.96 -0.75 -9.39
N PRO A 283 -16.86 -0.53 -8.43
CA PRO A 283 -17.38 -1.64 -7.63
C PRO A 283 -17.82 -2.75 -8.58
N GLU A 284 -17.41 -3.99 -8.33
CA GLU A 284 -17.92 -5.10 -9.11
C GLU A 284 -19.45 -5.04 -9.11
N ALA A 285 -20.10 -5.41 -10.22
CA ALA A 285 -21.54 -5.28 -10.43
C ALA A 285 -22.43 -6.05 -9.40
N GLY A 286 -21.84 -6.58 -8.33
CA GLY A 286 -22.48 -7.04 -7.11
C GLY A 286 -22.70 -5.97 -6.04
N ALA A 287 -22.44 -4.68 -6.30
CA ALA A 287 -22.89 -3.59 -5.43
C ALA A 287 -24.42 -3.58 -5.35
N ARG A 288 -24.97 -4.34 -4.40
CA ARG A 288 -26.40 -4.33 -4.11
C ARG A 288 -26.74 -3.02 -3.42
N ASN A 289 -27.54 -2.18 -4.09
CA ASN A 289 -28.45 -1.26 -3.41
C ASN A 289 -29.57 -2.09 -2.77
N GLN A 290 -29.26 -2.84 -1.73
CA GLN A 290 -30.26 -3.53 -0.93
C GLN A 290 -29.85 -3.37 0.52
N PRO A 291 -30.81 -3.17 1.44
CA PRO A 291 -30.46 -3.03 2.84
C PRO A 291 -29.70 -4.29 3.25
N ALA A 292 -28.53 -4.11 3.84
CA ALA A 292 -28.12 -5.08 4.85
C ALA A 292 -29.29 -5.04 5.84
N THR A 293 -30.15 -6.07 5.84
CA THR A 293 -30.93 -6.35 7.04
C THR A 293 -29.89 -6.61 8.12
N LEU A 294 -29.44 -5.55 8.79
CA LEU A 294 -28.99 -5.59 10.17
C LEU A 294 -30.03 -6.48 10.83
N ASP A 295 -29.68 -7.73 11.16
CA ASP A 295 -30.64 -8.78 11.51
C ASP A 295 -31.81 -8.20 12.31
N ALA A 296 -33.05 -8.53 11.97
CA ALA A 296 -34.25 -7.83 12.48
C ALA A 296 -34.23 -7.58 14.00
N LEU A 297 -33.66 -8.52 14.76
CA LEU A 297 -33.48 -8.45 16.22
C LEU A 297 -32.65 -7.24 16.70
N HIS A 298 -31.74 -6.72 15.87
CA HIS A 298 -30.90 -5.58 16.18
C HIS A 298 -31.56 -4.24 15.81
N ALA A 299 -32.36 -4.18 14.74
CA ALA A 299 -33.13 -2.99 14.39
C ALA A 299 -34.11 -2.60 15.52
N GLU A 300 -34.71 -3.60 16.16
CA GLU A 300 -35.57 -3.42 17.34
C GLU A 300 -34.83 -2.78 18.52
N ARG A 301 -33.55 -3.13 18.73
CA ARG A 301 -32.74 -2.55 19.81
C ARG A 301 -32.47 -1.07 19.60
N PHE A 302 -32.12 -0.70 18.37
CA PHE A 302 -31.94 0.68 17.96
C PHE A 302 -33.23 1.49 18.16
N ALA A 303 -34.38 0.93 17.76
CA ALA A 303 -35.67 1.53 18.02
C ALA A 303 -35.96 1.68 19.53
N ALA A 304 -35.64 0.68 20.35
CA ALA A 304 -35.89 0.67 21.80
C ALA A 304 -35.10 1.75 22.55
N ILE A 305 -33.87 2.05 22.13
CA ILE A 305 -33.10 3.17 22.71
C ILE A 305 -33.56 4.53 22.17
N GLY A 306 -34.31 4.55 21.06
CA GLY A 306 -34.85 5.77 20.46
C GLY A 306 -34.05 6.30 19.27
N LEU A 307 -33.30 5.41 18.61
CA LEU A 307 -32.50 5.66 17.41
C LEU A 307 -32.81 4.64 16.30
N PRO A 308 -34.07 4.46 15.85
CA PRO A 308 -34.38 3.51 14.78
C PRO A 308 -33.51 3.72 13.52
N VAL A 309 -33.04 2.61 12.97
CA VAL A 309 -32.31 2.58 11.69
C VAL A 309 -33.28 2.80 10.54
N VAL A 310 -32.99 3.77 9.69
CA VAL A 310 -33.78 4.17 8.52
C VAL A 310 -33.29 3.44 7.29
N ALA A 311 -31.97 3.46 7.09
CA ALA A 311 -31.30 2.86 5.97
C ALA A 311 -29.90 2.41 6.40
N ALA A 312 -29.40 1.35 5.79
CA ALA A 312 -28.02 0.91 5.92
C ALA A 312 -27.52 0.43 4.56
N ARG A 313 -26.32 0.89 4.18
CA ARG A 313 -25.61 0.49 2.98
C ARG A 313 -24.22 0.02 3.37
N GLU A 314 -23.77 -1.06 2.76
CA GLU A 314 -22.40 -1.56 2.89
C GLU A 314 -21.85 -1.99 1.52
N ASP A 315 -20.56 -1.81 1.32
CA ASP A 315 -19.82 -2.46 0.24
C ASP A 315 -19.64 -3.96 0.56
N VAL A 316 -19.59 -4.80 -0.48
CA VAL A 316 -19.43 -6.25 -0.30
C VAL A 316 -18.01 -6.65 -0.67
N LEU A 317 -17.32 -7.28 0.28
CA LEU A 317 -16.01 -7.89 0.08
C LEU A 317 -16.12 -9.41 0.29
N ALA A 318 -15.45 -10.18 -0.55
CA ALA A 318 -15.41 -11.63 -0.41
C ALA A 318 -14.75 -12.04 0.91
N ASN A 319 -15.34 -13.00 1.62
CA ASN A 319 -14.82 -13.56 2.89
C ASN A 319 -14.71 -12.55 4.05
N VAL A 320 -15.40 -11.42 3.98
CA VAL A 320 -15.46 -10.42 5.04
C VAL A 320 -16.85 -10.44 5.69
N PRO A 321 -16.98 -10.37 7.03
CA PRO A 321 -18.29 -10.29 7.68
C PRO A 321 -19.06 -9.05 7.24
N ARG A 322 -20.39 -9.16 7.24
CA ARG A 322 -21.28 -8.01 7.01
C ARG A 322 -21.36 -7.12 8.24
N LEU A 323 -21.79 -5.89 8.05
CA LEU A 323 -22.15 -4.94 9.10
C LEU A 323 -23.02 -5.63 10.17
N ALA A 324 -22.53 -5.63 11.40
CA ALA A 324 -23.16 -6.28 12.53
C ALA A 324 -23.50 -5.25 13.60
N ALA A 325 -24.63 -5.46 14.28
CA ALA A 325 -25.02 -4.69 15.45
C ALA A 325 -24.91 -5.55 16.71
N GLY A 326 -24.67 -4.91 17.85
CA GLY A 326 -24.51 -5.59 19.12
C GLY A 326 -24.81 -4.68 20.32
N PRO A 327 -24.65 -5.18 21.56
CA PRO A 327 -24.66 -4.32 22.74
C PRO A 327 -23.48 -3.34 22.70
N SER A 328 -23.66 -2.15 23.24
CA SER A 328 -22.53 -1.26 23.48
C SER A 328 -21.54 -1.92 24.45
N PHE A 329 -20.25 -1.77 24.15
CA PHE A 329 -19.15 -2.28 24.98
C PHE A 329 -19.01 -1.50 26.30
N ARG A 330 -19.51 -0.25 26.31
CA ARG A 330 -19.47 0.64 27.48
C ARG A 330 -20.76 0.56 28.31
N HIS A 331 -21.91 0.37 27.66
CA HIS A 331 -23.23 0.34 28.31
C HIS A 331 -24.14 -0.70 27.66
N PRO A 332 -24.28 -1.93 28.19
CA PRO A 332 -24.98 -3.04 27.53
C PRO A 332 -26.45 -2.79 27.17
N GLN A 333 -27.11 -1.77 27.74
CA GLN A 333 -28.48 -1.37 27.36
C GLN A 333 -28.54 -0.56 26.05
N ASN A 334 -27.38 -0.11 25.57
CA ASN A 334 -27.22 0.65 24.34
C ASN A 334 -26.69 -0.22 23.19
N CYS A 335 -26.31 0.40 22.07
CA CYS A 335 -25.95 -0.28 20.83
C CYS A 335 -24.51 -0.05 20.41
N SER A 336 -23.93 -1.04 19.74
CA SER A 336 -22.72 -0.90 18.94
C SER A 336 -22.98 -1.36 17.50
N LEU A 337 -22.21 -0.82 16.56
CA LEU A 337 -22.16 -1.24 15.17
C LEU A 337 -20.72 -1.57 14.82
N THR A 338 -20.51 -2.72 14.22
CA THR A 338 -19.22 -3.17 13.71
C THR A 338 -19.31 -3.31 12.21
N GLY A 339 -18.47 -2.56 11.49
CA GLY A 339 -18.35 -2.63 10.04
C GLY A 339 -16.99 -3.19 9.65
N TRP A 340 -16.97 -3.94 8.53
CA TRP A 340 -15.74 -4.48 7.94
C TRP A 340 -15.49 -4.05 6.50
N ALA A 341 -16.47 -3.45 5.85
CA ALA A 341 -16.39 -2.84 4.53
C ALA A 341 -16.96 -1.43 4.60
N SER A 342 -16.74 -0.60 3.57
CA SER A 342 -17.27 0.77 3.55
C SER A 342 -18.78 0.75 3.80
N HIS A 343 -19.29 1.60 4.68
CA HIS A 343 -20.70 1.59 5.06
C HIS A 343 -21.23 2.97 5.39
N GLU A 344 -22.55 3.05 5.30
CA GLU A 344 -23.37 4.21 5.64
C GLU A 344 -24.62 3.75 6.38
N ILE A 345 -24.90 4.38 7.53
CA ILE A 345 -26.01 4.00 8.41
C ILE A 345 -26.77 5.26 8.77
N GLU A 346 -28.05 5.31 8.39
CA GLU A 346 -28.95 6.41 8.69
C GLU A 346 -29.84 6.06 9.88
N LEU A 347 -29.91 6.94 10.86
CA LEU A 347 -30.71 6.84 12.07
C LEU A 347 -31.67 8.03 12.17
N THR A 348 -32.84 7.82 12.76
CA THR A 348 -33.75 8.91 13.18
C THR A 348 -33.88 8.93 14.68
N VAL A 349 -34.00 10.12 15.27
CA VAL A 349 -34.19 10.30 16.70
C VAL A 349 -35.68 10.31 17.05
N THR A 350 -36.10 9.46 17.98
CA THR A 350 -37.49 9.42 18.48
C THR A 350 -37.65 9.90 19.92
N ARG A 351 -36.55 10.15 20.64
CA ARG A 351 -36.58 10.76 21.98
C ARG A 351 -36.85 12.26 21.87
N GLU A 352 -37.68 12.81 22.77
CA GLU A 352 -37.93 14.26 22.83
C GLU A 352 -36.63 15.06 22.93
N ARG A 353 -35.75 14.63 23.84
CA ARG A 353 -34.42 15.21 24.03
C ARG A 353 -33.47 14.20 24.65
N ALA A 354 -32.26 14.08 24.12
CA ALA A 354 -31.24 13.19 24.65
C ALA A 354 -29.83 13.69 24.32
N VAL A 355 -28.82 13.08 24.94
CA VAL A 355 -27.40 13.26 24.63
C VAL A 355 -26.86 11.96 24.07
N ILE A 356 -26.25 12.02 22.87
CA ILE A 356 -25.48 10.92 22.31
C ILE A 356 -24.02 11.06 22.71
N ASP A 357 -23.44 9.98 23.21
CA ASP A 357 -22.01 9.77 23.38
C ASP A 357 -21.55 8.68 22.40
N LEU A 358 -20.97 9.13 21.29
CA LEU A 358 -20.50 8.29 20.18
C LEU A 358 -19.00 8.07 20.32
N CYS A 359 -18.59 6.82 20.48
CA CYS A 359 -17.18 6.42 20.42
C CYS A 359 -16.91 5.63 19.15
N LEU A 360 -15.94 6.10 18.39
CA LEU A 360 -15.46 5.50 17.15
C LEU A 360 -14.07 4.91 17.39
N SER A 361 -13.88 3.65 17.00
CA SER A 361 -12.60 2.96 17.14
C SER A 361 -12.36 1.98 15.99
N HIS A 362 -11.12 1.51 15.85
CA HIS A 362 -10.79 0.40 14.97
C HIS A 362 -11.22 -0.94 15.58
N LEU A 363 -11.47 -1.95 14.74
CA LEU A 363 -11.52 -3.33 15.24
C LEU A 363 -10.15 -3.76 15.78
N SER A 364 -10.16 -4.33 16.98
CA SER A 364 -8.93 -4.78 17.65
C SER A 364 -8.14 -5.75 16.77
N GLY A 365 -6.84 -5.49 16.59
CA GLY A 365 -5.96 -6.29 15.74
C GLY A 365 -6.20 -6.15 14.23
N GLN A 366 -7.19 -5.37 13.80
CA GLN A 366 -7.56 -5.21 12.40
C GLN A 366 -7.65 -3.73 11.91
N PRO A 367 -6.71 -2.80 12.20
CA PRO A 367 -6.87 -1.44 11.70
C PRO A 367 -6.92 -1.32 10.18
N SER A 368 -7.89 -0.53 9.72
CA SER A 368 -8.07 -0.07 8.35
C SER A 368 -7.81 1.43 8.27
N ALA A 369 -7.99 1.98 7.06
CA ALA A 369 -7.81 3.39 6.75
C ALA A 369 -9.13 4.11 6.45
N PRO A 370 -10.11 4.11 7.37
CA PRO A 370 -11.41 4.66 7.06
C PRO A 370 -11.36 6.19 7.07
N TYR A 371 -11.95 6.82 6.07
CA TYR A 371 -12.43 8.18 6.20
C TYR A 371 -13.82 8.13 6.82
N VAL A 372 -13.93 8.70 8.00
CA VAL A 372 -15.14 8.59 8.82
C VAL A 372 -15.84 9.94 8.91
N GLN A 373 -17.16 9.93 8.74
CA GLN A 373 -18.00 11.10 8.84
C GLN A 373 -19.21 10.82 9.73
N LEU A 374 -19.57 11.81 10.53
CA LEU A 374 -20.86 11.92 11.20
C LEU A 374 -21.62 13.06 10.55
N GLU A 375 -22.80 12.78 10.00
CA GLU A 375 -23.73 13.80 9.55
C GLU A 375 -24.85 13.96 10.58
N HIS A 376 -25.17 15.19 10.98
CA HIS A 376 -26.31 15.51 11.83
C HIS A 376 -27.14 16.61 11.16
N ASN A 377 -28.37 16.30 10.78
CA ASN A 377 -29.29 17.23 10.09
C ASN A 377 -28.65 17.94 8.87
N GLY A 378 -27.88 17.21 8.06
CA GLY A 378 -27.19 17.74 6.88
C GLY A 378 -25.82 18.38 7.16
N PHE A 379 -25.43 18.56 8.43
CA PHE A 379 -24.11 19.05 8.80
C PHE A 379 -23.13 17.89 8.92
N VAL A 380 -22.13 17.86 8.05
CA VAL A 380 -21.13 16.78 7.97
C VAL A 380 -19.88 17.13 8.78
N HIS A 381 -19.51 16.25 9.70
CA HIS A 381 -18.31 16.33 10.52
C HIS A 381 -17.38 15.16 10.21
N ALA A 382 -16.16 15.44 9.76
CA ALA A 382 -15.12 14.43 9.63
C ALA A 382 -14.61 14.05 11.02
N LEU A 383 -14.50 12.74 11.29
CA LEU A 383 -14.01 12.20 12.56
C LEU A 383 -12.68 11.48 12.34
N PRO A 384 -11.60 11.81 13.09
CA PRO A 384 -10.43 10.95 13.12
C PRO A 384 -10.76 9.62 13.81
N VAL A 385 -9.94 8.58 13.65
CA VAL A 385 -10.09 7.31 14.36
C VAL A 385 -8.84 7.04 15.20
N PRO A 386 -8.96 6.73 16.50
CA PRO A 386 -10.19 6.73 17.31
C PRO A 386 -10.67 8.14 17.65
N ASN A 387 -11.95 8.29 17.95
CA ASN A 387 -12.52 9.56 18.41
C ASN A 387 -13.75 9.33 19.29
N ALA A 388 -14.04 10.29 20.18
CA ALA A 388 -15.26 10.34 20.94
C ALA A 388 -15.91 11.71 20.77
N VAL A 389 -17.18 11.73 20.36
CA VAL A 389 -17.97 12.96 20.24
C VAL A 389 -19.23 12.86 21.08
N ARG A 390 -19.63 13.99 21.67
CA ARG A 390 -20.85 14.11 22.44
C ARG A 390 -21.65 15.31 21.96
N PHE A 391 -22.93 15.10 21.70
CA PHE A 391 -23.82 16.15 21.22
C PHE A 391 -25.27 15.88 21.64
N THR A 392 -26.07 16.95 21.70
CA THR A 392 -27.49 16.90 22.02
C THR A 392 -28.28 16.61 20.75
N ILE A 393 -29.32 15.80 20.90
CA ILE A 393 -30.29 15.48 19.85
C ILE A 393 -31.71 15.72 20.34
N VAL A 394 -32.60 16.00 19.40
CA VAL A 394 -34.05 16.17 19.63
C VAL A 394 -34.85 15.30 18.69
N GLN A 395 -36.12 15.08 19.03
CA GLN A 395 -37.02 14.28 18.21
C GLN A 395 -37.08 14.80 16.77
N GLY A 396 -36.94 13.89 15.81
CA GLY A 396 -36.96 14.20 14.38
C GLY A 396 -35.56 14.44 13.77
N ASP A 397 -34.53 14.59 14.59
CA ASP A 397 -33.15 14.67 14.10
C ASP A 397 -32.76 13.45 13.27
N ARG A 398 -31.92 13.68 12.25
CA ARG A 398 -31.34 12.66 11.37
C ARG A 398 -29.85 12.57 11.59
N LEU A 399 -29.35 11.35 11.74
CA LEU A 399 -27.94 11.05 11.91
C LEU A 399 -27.48 10.09 10.83
N THR A 400 -26.35 10.38 10.19
CA THR A 400 -25.72 9.44 9.26
C THR A 400 -24.30 9.14 9.72
N LEU A 401 -24.02 7.86 9.95
CA LEU A 401 -22.69 7.35 10.29
C LEU A 401 -22.08 6.77 9.01
N ARG A 402 -20.98 7.35 8.52
CA ARG A 402 -20.29 6.89 7.31
C ARG A 402 -18.85 6.51 7.62
N ALA A 403 -18.41 5.35 7.17
CA ALA A 403 -17.00 4.99 7.14
C ALA A 403 -16.65 4.47 5.74
N LEU A 404 -15.74 5.15 5.07
CA LEU A 404 -15.37 4.88 3.68
C LEU A 404 -13.91 4.47 3.59
N ALA A 405 -13.62 3.43 2.81
CA ALA A 405 -12.28 3.08 2.36
C ALA A 405 -12.23 3.13 0.83
N LEU A 406 -11.03 2.99 0.24
CA LEU A 406 -10.94 2.74 -1.19
C LEU A 406 -11.70 1.44 -1.53
N PRO A 407 -12.36 1.36 -2.70
CA PRO A 407 -13.08 0.15 -3.10
C PRO A 407 -12.20 -1.10 -2.99
N GLY A 408 -12.77 -2.27 -2.66
CA GLY A 408 -11.99 -3.50 -2.52
C GLY A 408 -11.15 -3.61 -1.24
N GLN A 409 -11.14 -2.59 -0.37
CA GLN A 409 -10.43 -2.63 0.91
C GLN A 409 -11.36 -2.80 2.10
N MET A 410 -10.85 -3.49 3.12
CA MET A 410 -11.51 -3.59 4.41
C MET A 410 -11.63 -2.20 5.06
N CYS A 411 -12.81 -1.92 5.61
CA CYS A 411 -13.13 -0.73 6.39
C CYS A 411 -13.59 -1.17 7.78
N HIS A 412 -12.62 -1.51 8.62
CA HIS A 412 -12.80 -2.01 9.97
C HIS A 412 -13.04 -0.86 10.97
N THR A 413 -14.30 -0.63 11.32
CA THR A 413 -14.68 0.37 12.32
C THR A 413 -15.71 -0.16 13.30
N VAL A 414 -15.66 0.36 14.51
CA VAL A 414 -16.64 0.14 15.56
C VAL A 414 -17.23 1.48 15.98
N TRP A 415 -18.55 1.59 15.87
CA TRP A 415 -19.33 2.70 16.40
C TRP A 415 -20.04 2.24 17.67
N ASP A 416 -19.60 2.75 18.81
CA ASP A 416 -20.24 2.49 20.10
C ASP A 416 -21.11 3.69 20.49
N ILE A 417 -22.43 3.49 20.50
CA ILE A 417 -23.43 4.56 20.60
C ILE A 417 -24.09 4.46 21.96
N VAL A 418 -23.92 5.46 22.82
CA VAL A 418 -24.53 5.51 24.14
C VAL A 418 -25.48 6.70 24.21
N LEU A 419 -26.76 6.42 24.42
CA LEU A 419 -27.77 7.44 24.63
C LEU A 419 -28.00 7.68 26.13
N ARG A 420 -28.12 8.94 26.51
CA ARG A 420 -28.44 9.37 27.88
C ARG A 420 -29.57 10.38 27.85
N ASP A 421 -30.46 10.32 28.83
CA ASP A 421 -31.46 11.36 29.02
C ASP A 421 -30.75 12.70 29.31
N ALA A 422 -31.26 13.77 28.69
CA ALA A 422 -30.65 15.10 28.68
C ALA A 422 -30.90 15.92 29.95
#